data_AF-C7RGQ2-F1
#
_entry.id   AF-C7RGQ2-F1
#
_cell.length_a   1.000
_cell.length_b   1.000
_cell.length_c   1.000
_cell.angle_alpha   90.00
_cell.angle_beta   90.00
_cell.angle_gamma   90.00
#
_symmetry.space_group_name_H-M   'P 1'
#
loop_
_entity.id
_entity.type
_entity.pdbx_description
1 polymer ?
#
loop_
_entity_poly.entity_id
_entity_poly.type
_entity_poly.pdbx_seq_one_letter_code
_entity_poly.pdbx_strand_id
1 'polypeptide(L)'
;MSKKNSYLKQRRKKNQRFLLTILSILALSAGSFSLYNKAIEKEYAKVNKDIESLNKKKEDLQITIKSLKEDYDNRNTDEFKEKIARDRLDMVKKSEVVYEDDNNK
;
A
#
# COMPACT_ATOMS: atom_id res chain seq x y z
N MET A 1 -2.86 13.70 -72.34
CA MET A 1 -2.53 14.07 -70.93
C MET A 1 -3.64 13.80 -69.89
N SER A 2 -4.93 13.81 -70.25
CA SER A 2 -6.07 13.68 -69.29
C SER A 2 -6.08 12.41 -68.40
N LYS A 3 -5.77 11.22 -68.94
CA LYS A 3 -5.83 9.96 -68.18
C LYS A 3 -4.80 9.85 -67.04
N LYS A 4 -3.60 10.41 -67.22
CA LYS A 4 -2.50 10.37 -66.23
C LYS A 4 -2.85 11.20 -64.97
N ASN A 5 -3.50 12.34 -65.16
CA ASN A 5 -3.96 13.20 -64.07
C ASN A 5 -5.11 12.56 -63.28
N SER A 6 -6.02 11.84 -63.95
CA SER A 6 -7.10 11.09 -63.29
C SER A 6 -6.56 9.98 -62.38
N TYR A 7 -5.58 9.20 -62.87
CA TYR A 7 -4.92 8.13 -62.10
C TYR A 7 -4.22 8.67 -60.85
N LEU A 8 -3.43 9.75 -60.98
CA LEU A 8 -2.74 10.36 -59.84
C LEU A 8 -3.72 10.91 -58.79
N LYS A 9 -4.86 11.45 -59.22
CA LYS A 9 -5.92 11.96 -58.32
C LYS A 9 -6.61 10.83 -57.54
N GLN A 10 -6.88 9.69 -58.19
CA GLN A 10 -7.43 8.50 -57.52
C GLN A 10 -6.43 7.86 -56.55
N ARG A 11 -5.14 7.78 -56.93
CA ARG A 11 -4.07 7.26 -56.07
C ARG A 11 -3.86 8.13 -54.83
N ARG A 12 -3.87 9.47 -54.97
CA ARG A 12 -3.82 10.39 -53.83
C ARG A 12 -4.99 10.18 -52.85
N LYS A 13 -6.23 10.05 -53.35
CA LYS A 13 -7.39 9.78 -52.49
C LYS A 13 -7.28 8.46 -51.73
N LYS A 14 -6.79 7.39 -52.37
CA LYS A 14 -6.54 6.10 -51.70
C LYS A 14 -5.46 6.21 -50.62
N ASN A 15 -4.33 6.83 -50.93
CA ASN A 15 -3.23 7.00 -49.97
C ASN A 15 -3.62 7.91 -48.80
N GLN A 16 -4.42 8.95 -49.05
CA GLN A 16 -4.91 9.84 -47.99
C GLN A 16 -5.86 9.11 -47.05
N ARG A 17 -6.76 8.28 -47.57
CA ARG A 17 -7.63 7.42 -46.74
C ARG A 17 -6.82 6.42 -45.92
N PHE A 18 -5.80 5.80 -46.52
CA PHE A 18 -4.90 4.87 -45.85
C PHE A 18 -4.11 5.55 -44.71
N LEU A 19 -3.57 6.74 -44.97
CA LEU A 19 -2.90 7.54 -43.95
C LEU A 19 -3.85 7.93 -42.81
N LEU A 20 -5.06 8.38 -43.13
CA LEU A 20 -6.08 8.69 -42.13
C LEU A 20 -6.43 7.47 -41.28
N THR A 21 -6.57 6.29 -41.87
CA THR A 21 -6.83 5.07 -41.10
C THR A 21 -5.69 4.71 -40.15
N ILE A 22 -4.43 4.83 -40.59
CA ILE A 22 -3.28 4.59 -39.71
C ILE A 22 -3.26 5.60 -38.58
N LEU A 23 -3.49 6.88 -38.89
CA LEU A 23 -3.47 7.95 -37.89
C LEU A 23 -4.58 7.78 -36.86
N SER A 24 -5.77 7.34 -37.28
CA SER A 24 -6.87 6.99 -36.39
C SER A 24 -6.54 5.81 -35.49
N ILE A 25 -5.93 4.74 -36.02
CA ILE A 25 -5.51 3.58 -35.21
C ILE A 25 -4.45 4.00 -34.18
N LEU A 26 -3.50 4.85 -34.58
CA LEU A 26 -2.46 5.37 -33.69
C LEU A 26 -3.05 6.26 -32.59
N ALA A 27 -4.01 7.11 -32.91
CA ALA A 27 -4.69 7.94 -31.92
C ALA A 27 -5.50 7.09 -30.93
N LEU A 28 -6.19 6.06 -31.42
CA LEU A 28 -6.94 5.13 -30.58
C LEU A 28 -6.03 4.29 -29.67
N SER A 29 -4.88 3.84 -30.16
CA SER A 29 -3.92 3.08 -29.36
C SER A 29 -3.27 3.94 -28.28
N ALA A 30 -2.85 5.17 -28.62
CA ALA A 30 -2.29 6.12 -27.67
C ALA A 30 -3.31 6.51 -26.58
N GLY A 31 -4.56 6.78 -26.98
CA GLY A 31 -5.65 7.07 -26.05
C GLY A 31 -5.93 5.90 -25.10
N SER A 32 -6.04 4.68 -25.65
CA SER A 32 -6.27 3.46 -24.87
C SER A 32 -5.12 3.19 -23.89
N PHE A 33 -3.87 3.36 -24.33
CA PHE A 33 -2.69 3.17 -23.49
C PHE A 33 -2.66 4.16 -22.32
N SER A 34 -2.98 5.44 -22.57
CA SER A 34 -3.03 6.45 -21.51
C SER A 34 -4.11 6.14 -20.46
N LEU A 35 -5.30 5.73 -20.89
CA LEU A 35 -6.38 5.35 -19.98
C LEU A 35 -6.01 4.10 -19.16
N TYR A 36 -5.41 3.10 -19.81
CA TYR A 36 -5.00 1.86 -19.15
C TYR A 36 -3.92 2.11 -18.09
N ASN A 37 -2.91 2.94 -18.40
CA ASN A 37 -1.86 3.27 -17.44
C ASN A 37 -2.41 4.00 -16.21
N LYS A 38 -3.37 4.92 -16.39
CA LYS A 38 -4.01 5.59 -15.25
C LYS A 38 -4.78 4.62 -14.35
N ALA A 39 -5.44 3.61 -14.95
CA ALA A 39 -6.13 2.58 -14.19
C ALA A 39 -5.14 1.74 -13.37
N ILE A 40 -4.04 1.28 -14.01
CA ILE A 40 -2.98 0.52 -13.35
C ILE A 40 -2.31 1.32 -12.24
N GLU A 41 -1.98 2.59 -12.46
CA GLU A 41 -1.31 3.43 -11.46
C GLU A 41 -2.16 3.57 -10.19
N LYS A 42 -3.48 3.69 -10.33
CA LYS A 42 -4.41 3.73 -9.20
C LYS A 42 -4.44 2.40 -8.44
N GLU A 43 -4.45 1.27 -9.14
CA GLU A 43 -4.41 -0.04 -8.51
C GLU A 43 -3.06 -0.29 -7.82
N TYR A 44 -1.95 0.07 -8.46
CA TYR A 44 -0.62 0.00 -7.88
C TYR A 44 -0.52 0.83 -6.60
N ALA A 45 -1.03 2.06 -6.61
CA ALA A 45 -1.03 2.92 -5.42
C ALA A 45 -1.85 2.31 -4.27
N LYS A 46 -2.98 1.64 -4.59
CA LYS A 46 -3.78 0.93 -3.59
C LYS A 46 -3.03 -0.26 -3.02
N VAL A 47 -2.50 -1.12 -3.88
CA VAL A 47 -1.72 -2.31 -3.48
C VAL A 47 -0.51 -1.90 -2.64
N ASN A 48 0.19 -0.84 -3.03
CA ASN A 48 1.36 -0.37 -2.28
C ASN A 48 0.98 0.16 -0.89
N LYS A 49 -0.16 0.86 -0.75
CA LYS A 49 -0.70 1.24 0.57
C LYS A 49 -1.07 0.03 1.42
N ASP A 50 -1.67 -0.98 0.82
CA ASP A 50 -2.02 -2.21 1.53
C ASP A 50 -0.76 -2.95 2.00
N ILE A 51 0.30 -3.00 1.17
CA ILE A 51 1.61 -3.55 1.54
C ILE A 51 2.22 -2.77 2.71
N GLU A 52 2.26 -1.44 2.66
CA GLU A 52 2.75 -0.61 3.77
C GLU A 52 1.96 -0.85 5.06
N SER A 53 0.62 -0.91 4.97
CA SER A 53 -0.21 -1.18 6.14
C SER A 53 0.04 -2.57 6.71
N LEU A 54 0.23 -3.58 5.87
CA LEU A 54 0.51 -4.95 6.31
C LEU A 54 1.90 -5.06 6.93
N ASN A 55 2.90 -4.37 6.39
CA ASN A 55 4.24 -4.32 6.97
C ASN A 55 4.22 -3.66 8.36
N LYS A 56 3.52 -2.54 8.53
CA LYS A 56 3.34 -1.90 9.85
C LYS A 56 2.65 -2.84 10.84
N LYS A 57 1.58 -3.52 10.43
CA LYS A 57 0.91 -4.52 11.28
C LYS A 57 1.84 -5.67 11.65
N LYS A 58 2.69 -6.11 10.73
CA LYS A 58 3.67 -7.16 11.00
C LYS A 58 4.71 -6.71 12.04
N GLU A 59 5.23 -5.50 11.92
CA GLU A 59 6.17 -4.92 12.90
C GLU A 59 5.52 -4.79 14.28
N ASP A 60 4.30 -4.26 14.35
CA ASP A 60 3.55 -4.11 15.60
C ASP A 60 3.27 -5.46 16.29
N LEU A 61 2.89 -6.47 15.50
CA LEU A 61 2.73 -7.84 16.00
C LEU A 61 4.06 -8.43 16.49
N GLN A 62 5.18 -8.15 15.82
CA GLN A 62 6.49 -8.61 16.28
C GLN A 62 6.91 -7.96 17.60
N ILE A 63 6.64 -6.66 17.77
CA ILE A 63 6.88 -5.95 19.03
C ILE A 63 6.00 -6.56 20.13
N THR A 64 4.72 -6.77 19.85
CA THR A 64 3.78 -7.39 20.78
C THR A 64 4.23 -8.79 21.19
N ILE A 65 4.64 -9.63 20.23
CA ILE A 65 5.17 -10.97 20.51
C ILE A 65 6.42 -10.90 21.39
N LYS A 66 7.33 -9.96 21.11
CA LYS A 66 8.56 -9.79 21.90
C LYS A 66 8.22 -9.39 23.34
N SER A 67 7.33 -8.41 23.52
CA SER A 67 6.85 -7.98 24.84
C SER A 67 6.15 -9.11 25.59
N LEU A 68 5.24 -9.85 24.92
CA LEU A 68 4.58 -11.00 25.53
C LEU A 68 5.56 -12.11 25.93
N LYS A 69 6.61 -12.31 25.14
CA LYS A 69 7.66 -13.29 25.46
C LYS A 69 8.46 -12.86 26.69
N GLU A 70 8.84 -11.59 26.77
CA GLU A 70 9.52 -11.02 27.93
C GLU A 70 8.67 -11.11 29.19
N ASP A 71 7.40 -10.73 29.10
CA ASP A 71 6.39 -10.89 30.16
C ASP A 71 6.27 -12.37 30.58
N TYR A 72 6.28 -13.31 29.63
CA TYR A 72 6.20 -14.75 29.90
C TYR A 72 7.47 -15.32 30.55
N ASP A 73 8.64 -14.87 30.13
CA ASP A 73 9.92 -15.29 30.70
C ASP A 73 10.07 -14.77 32.14
N ASN A 74 9.57 -13.56 32.41
CA ASN A 74 9.54 -12.95 33.74
C ASN A 74 8.31 -13.35 34.57
N ARG A 75 7.47 -14.29 34.13
CA ARG A 75 6.18 -14.60 34.77
C ARG A 75 6.25 -14.99 36.26
N ASN A 76 7.41 -15.47 36.69
CA ASN A 76 7.63 -15.93 38.07
C ASN A 76 8.09 -14.80 38.99
N THR A 77 8.46 -13.62 38.46
CA THR A 77 8.86 -12.47 39.27
C THR A 77 7.65 -11.87 39.98
N ASP A 78 7.91 -11.28 41.15
CA ASP A 78 6.84 -10.69 41.95
C ASP A 78 6.27 -9.42 41.27
N GLU A 79 7.10 -8.69 40.52
CA GLU A 79 6.67 -7.58 39.65
C GLU A 79 5.63 -8.01 38.61
N PHE A 80 5.80 -9.17 37.96
CA PHE A 80 4.84 -9.65 36.97
C PHE A 80 3.51 -10.06 37.62
N LYS A 81 3.56 -10.70 38.79
CA LYS A 81 2.36 -11.07 39.56
C LYS A 81 1.59 -9.83 40.00
N GLU A 82 2.29 -8.79 40.47
CA GLU A 82 1.67 -7.52 40.85
C GLU A 82 1.05 -6.80 39.65
N LYS A 83 1.76 -6.75 38.51
CA LYS A 83 1.23 -6.20 37.26
C LYS A 83 -0.06 -6.90 36.82
N ILE A 84 -0.11 -8.24 36.84
CA ILE A 84 -1.33 -8.99 36.49
C ILE A 84 -2.45 -8.78 37.52
N ALA A 85 -2.12 -8.73 38.82
CA ALA A 85 -3.10 -8.45 39.86
C ALA A 85 -3.73 -7.05 39.71
N ARG A 86 -2.94 -6.05 39.30
CA ARG A 86 -3.39 -4.68 39.02
C ARG A 86 -4.19 -4.59 37.72
N ASP A 87 -3.63 -5.08 36.62
CA ASP A 87 -4.16 -4.84 35.28
C ASP A 87 -5.32 -5.77 34.90
N ARG A 88 -5.31 -7.03 35.38
CA ARG A 88 -6.30 -8.05 35.00
C ARG A 88 -7.27 -8.44 36.09
N LEU A 89 -6.88 -8.34 37.36
CA LEU A 89 -7.69 -8.78 38.49
C LEU A 89 -8.30 -7.61 39.29
N ASP A 90 -7.92 -6.36 38.98
CA ASP A 90 -8.35 -5.14 39.70
C ASP A 90 -8.17 -5.26 41.22
N MET A 91 -7.13 -5.99 41.65
CA MET A 91 -6.89 -6.34 43.05
C MET A 91 -6.15 -5.25 43.83
N VAL A 92 -5.80 -4.12 43.19
CA VAL A 92 -5.10 -3.00 43.82
C VAL A 92 -6.13 -1.94 44.23
N LYS A 93 -6.05 -1.49 45.49
CA LYS A 93 -6.95 -0.44 45.99
C LYS A 93 -6.60 0.88 45.31
N LYS A 94 -7.61 1.64 44.86
CA LYS A 94 -7.48 2.97 44.20
C LYS A 94 -6.60 4.01 44.94
N SER A 95 -6.18 3.75 46.17
CA SER A 95 -5.45 4.68 47.05
C SER A 95 -4.05 4.20 47.46
N GLU A 96 -3.50 3.18 46.79
CA GLU A 96 -2.16 2.67 47.11
C GLU A 96 -1.07 3.48 46.39
N VAL A 97 -0.17 4.11 47.16
CA VAL A 97 0.94 4.93 46.64
C VAL A 97 2.14 4.01 46.45
N VAL A 98 2.58 3.82 45.20
CA VAL A 98 3.84 3.12 44.90
C VAL A 98 4.99 4.03 45.31
N TYR A 99 5.77 3.61 46.30
CA TYR A 99 7.03 4.26 46.65
C TYR A 99 8.12 3.65 45.78
N GLU A 100 8.59 4.40 44.78
CA GLU A 100 9.87 4.11 44.12
C GLU A 100 10.98 4.65 45.04
N ASP A 101 11.78 3.76 45.63
CA ASP A 101 12.94 4.14 46.41
C ASP A 101 14.12 4.41 45.47
N ASP A 102 14.42 5.69 45.24
CA ASP A 102 15.50 6.18 44.39
C ASP A 102 16.93 5.86 44.92
N ASN A 103 17.08 5.12 46.03
CA ASN A 103 18.35 4.96 46.72
C ASN A 103 19.19 3.72 46.39
N ASN A 104 18.83 2.88 45.40
CA ASN A 104 19.69 1.76 45.00
C ASN A 104 20.39 2.02 43.67
N LYS A 105 21.51 2.75 43.73
CA LYS A 105 22.54 2.88 42.69
C LYS A 105 23.73 1.97 42.99
#